data_AF-A0A7G4A2U1-F1
#
_entry.id   AF-A0A7G4A2U1-F1
#
_cell.length_a   1.000
_cell.length_b   1.000
_cell.length_c   1.000
_cell.angle_alpha   90.00
_cell.angle_beta   90.00
_cell.angle_gamma   90.00
#
_symmetry.space_group_name_H-M   'P 1'
#
loop_
_entity.id
_entity.type
_entity.pdbx_description
1 polymer ?
#
loop_
_entity_poly.entity_id
_entity_poly.type
_entity_poly.pdbx_seq_one_letter_code
_entity_poly.pdbx_strand_id
1 'polypeptide(L)'
;MVNSTLLSDIQQLEDAVTFYCQGKSQYFVEKRSFNFTSLTNVYNSIRLLPLDSEKIALMERFHQNIFKQMVAFHPKLYLSINFTNEINIYKPLLEQLHELKTQASELFEHYFDEKPRFDWQGMHQLRAQIHNLTNTSDKTQLMQLFEHDLLATISQIEPKAYSALTFQSELVAAEELPILDDQSMATRHIR
;
A
#
# COMPACT_ATOMS: atom_id res chain seq x y z
N MET A 1 -12.82 -0.20 -2.41
CA MET A 1 -13.94 -1.02 -1.91
C MET A 1 -13.45 -2.43 -1.59
N VAL A 2 -13.07 -2.61 -0.32
CA VAL A 2 -12.67 -3.89 0.25
C VAL A 2 -13.82 -4.91 0.20
N ASN A 3 -13.50 -6.15 -0.19
CA ASN A 3 -14.44 -7.26 -0.24
C ASN A 3 -14.95 -7.64 1.17
N SER A 4 -16.26 -7.80 1.33
CA SER A 4 -16.91 -8.22 2.59
C SER A 4 -16.39 -9.58 3.10
N THR A 5 -15.98 -10.47 2.20
CA THR A 5 -15.33 -11.74 2.56
C THR A 5 -14.02 -11.49 3.32
N LEU A 6 -13.16 -10.60 2.84
CA LEU A 6 -11.88 -10.30 3.50
C LEU A 6 -12.09 -9.70 4.90
N LEU A 7 -13.09 -8.83 5.05
CA LEU A 7 -13.44 -8.27 6.37
C LEU A 7 -13.90 -9.34 7.35
N SER A 8 -14.70 -10.31 6.87
CA SER A 8 -15.13 -11.45 7.68
C SER A 8 -13.94 -12.35 8.06
N ASP A 9 -13.05 -12.64 7.11
CA ASP A 9 -11.86 -13.47 7.34
C ASP A 9 -10.91 -12.83 8.35
N ILE A 10 -10.71 -11.50 8.28
CA ILE A 10 -9.92 -10.75 9.25
C ILE A 10 -10.57 -10.86 10.64
N GLN A 11 -11.89 -10.65 10.75
CA GLN A 11 -12.58 -10.73 12.04
C GLN A 11 -12.47 -12.12 12.66
N GLN A 12 -12.70 -13.18 11.88
CA GLN A 12 -12.57 -14.56 12.35
C GLN A 12 -11.12 -14.86 12.78
N LEU A 13 -10.14 -14.31 12.07
CA LEU A 13 -8.73 -14.47 12.41
C LEU A 13 -8.37 -13.74 13.71
N GLU A 14 -8.89 -12.53 13.93
CA GLU A 14 -8.71 -11.78 15.19
C GLU A 14 -9.25 -12.56 16.39
N ASP A 15 -10.44 -13.13 16.25
CA ASP A 15 -11.04 -13.97 17.29
C ASP A 15 -10.15 -15.21 17.54
N ALA A 16 -9.73 -15.89 16.47
CA ALA A 16 -8.88 -17.08 16.56
C ALA A 16 -7.52 -16.80 17.22
N VAL A 17 -6.87 -15.68 16.89
CA VAL A 17 -5.61 -15.24 17.52
C VAL A 17 -5.82 -14.99 19.01
N THR A 18 -6.90 -14.29 19.37
CA THR A 18 -7.21 -13.98 20.77
C THR A 18 -7.38 -15.26 21.58
N PHE A 19 -8.19 -16.20 21.11
CA PHE A 19 -8.36 -17.49 21.80
C PHE A 19 -7.07 -18.31 21.84
N TYR A 20 -6.30 -18.34 20.75
CA TYR A 20 -5.04 -19.07 20.70
C TYR A 20 -4.01 -18.54 21.69
N CYS A 21 -3.82 -17.20 21.74
CA CYS A 21 -2.86 -16.56 22.62
C CYS A 21 -3.29 -16.66 24.10
N GLN A 22 -4.58 -16.49 24.40
CA GLN A 22 -5.11 -16.73 25.76
C GLN A 22 -4.92 -18.19 26.19
N GLY A 23 -5.16 -19.16 25.29
CA GLY A 23 -4.94 -20.59 25.54
C GLY A 23 -3.48 -21.00 25.74
N LYS A 24 -2.52 -20.11 25.41
CA LYS A 24 -1.10 -20.29 25.73
C LYS A 24 -0.71 -19.75 27.10
N SER A 25 -1.57 -18.98 27.75
CA SER A 25 -1.36 -18.55 29.14
C SER A 25 -1.45 -19.76 30.09
N GLN A 26 -0.68 -19.74 31.18
CA GLN A 26 -0.55 -20.86 32.11
C GLN A 26 -1.86 -21.23 32.83
N TYR A 27 -2.87 -20.36 32.77
CA TYR A 27 -4.11 -20.48 33.53
C TYR A 27 -5.30 -20.97 32.68
N PHE A 28 -5.15 -21.08 31.36
CA PHE A 28 -6.20 -21.59 30.49
C PHE A 28 -6.03 -23.09 30.23
N VAL A 29 -7.07 -23.85 30.57
CA VAL A 29 -7.08 -25.32 30.47
C VAL A 29 -7.29 -25.79 29.03
N GLU A 30 -8.00 -25.01 28.22
CA GLU A 30 -8.36 -25.38 26.85
C GLU A 30 -7.36 -24.82 25.83
N LYS A 31 -6.58 -25.71 25.20
CA LYS A 31 -5.63 -25.34 24.14
C LYS A 31 -6.31 -25.49 22.78
N ARG A 32 -6.69 -24.37 22.16
CA ARG A 32 -7.13 -24.37 20.76
C ARG A 32 -5.93 -24.41 19.81
N SER A 33 -6.06 -25.18 18.74
CA SER A 33 -5.14 -25.14 17.61
C SER A 33 -5.35 -23.85 16.81
N PHE A 34 -4.30 -23.39 16.12
CA PHE A 34 -4.35 -22.20 15.27
C PHE A 34 -4.07 -22.56 13.82
N ASN A 35 -4.88 -22.02 12.91
CA ASN A 35 -4.74 -22.24 11.47
C ASN A 35 -3.81 -21.19 10.85
N PHE A 36 -2.53 -21.53 10.71
CA PHE A 36 -1.53 -20.65 10.07
C PHE A 36 -1.77 -20.43 8.57
N THR A 37 -2.50 -21.33 7.91
CA THR A 37 -2.89 -21.13 6.51
C THR A 37 -3.85 -19.95 6.39
N SER A 38 -4.83 -19.83 7.29
CA SER A 38 -5.75 -18.69 7.33
C SER A 38 -5.00 -17.37 7.57
N LEU A 39 -4.02 -17.37 8.48
CA LEU A 39 -3.15 -16.20 8.70
C LEU A 39 -2.43 -15.76 7.42
N THR A 40 -1.83 -16.72 6.71
CA THR A 40 -1.09 -16.47 5.47
C THR A 40 -2.00 -15.99 4.36
N ASN A 41 -3.20 -16.57 4.23
CA ASN A 41 -4.18 -16.18 3.23
C ASN A 41 -4.66 -14.74 3.45
N VAL A 42 -5.04 -14.38 4.68
CA VAL A 42 -5.46 -13.00 5.00
C VAL A 42 -4.34 -12.00 4.74
N TYR A 43 -3.11 -12.32 5.16
CA TYR A 43 -1.94 -11.48 4.86
C TYR A 43 -1.76 -11.26 3.35
N ASN A 44 -1.77 -12.33 2.55
CA ASN A 44 -1.62 -12.23 1.11
C ASN A 44 -2.77 -11.45 0.46
N SER A 45 -4.01 -11.64 0.91
CA SER A 45 -5.18 -10.90 0.43
C SER A 45 -5.03 -9.40 0.67
N ILE A 46 -4.59 -8.97 1.85
CA ILE A 46 -4.32 -7.55 2.14
C ILE A 46 -3.18 -7.03 1.26
N ARG A 47 -2.10 -7.81 1.10
CA ARG A 47 -0.93 -7.42 0.30
C ARG A 47 -1.29 -7.12 -1.16
N LEU A 48 -2.21 -7.89 -1.73
CA LEU A 48 -2.66 -7.78 -3.13
C LEU A 48 -3.67 -6.67 -3.38
N LEU A 49 -4.18 -5.99 -2.35
CA LEU A 49 -5.08 -4.85 -2.54
C LEU A 49 -4.36 -3.68 -3.25
N PRO A 50 -5.10 -2.83 -3.98
CA PRO A 50 -4.56 -1.58 -4.51
C PRO A 50 -4.08 -0.68 -3.36
N LEU A 51 -3.01 0.09 -3.60
CA LEU A 51 -2.40 0.94 -2.59
C LEU A 51 -3.25 2.20 -2.36
N ASP A 52 -4.16 2.11 -1.39
CA ASP A 52 -5.03 3.20 -0.95
C ASP A 52 -5.10 3.28 0.59
N SER A 53 -5.87 4.24 1.10
CA SER A 53 -6.08 4.40 2.54
C SER A 53 -6.79 3.20 3.18
N GLU A 54 -7.67 2.51 2.44
CA GLU A 54 -8.35 1.29 2.92
C GLU A 54 -7.33 0.18 3.17
N LYS A 55 -6.39 -0.05 2.24
CA LYS A 55 -5.30 -1.04 2.39
C LYS A 55 -4.43 -0.73 3.59
N ILE A 56 -4.03 0.54 3.79
CA ILE A 56 -3.23 0.93 4.96
C ILE A 56 -3.99 0.65 6.26
N ALA A 57 -5.26 1.03 6.35
CA ALA A 57 -6.08 0.76 7.53
C ALA A 57 -6.18 -0.75 7.84
N LEU A 58 -6.30 -1.59 6.81
CA LEU A 58 -6.30 -3.04 6.97
C LEU A 58 -4.94 -3.59 7.42
N MET A 59 -3.84 -3.07 6.87
CA MET A 59 -2.49 -3.43 7.32
C MET A 59 -2.27 -3.07 8.79
N GLU A 60 -2.72 -1.88 9.22
CA GLU A 60 -2.65 -1.44 10.61
C GLU A 60 -3.50 -2.33 11.52
N ARG A 61 -4.76 -2.60 11.14
CA ARG A 61 -5.65 -3.50 11.87
C ARG A 61 -5.02 -4.88 12.04
N PHE A 62 -4.51 -5.46 10.96
CA PHE A 62 -3.80 -6.74 10.97
C PHE A 62 -2.58 -6.69 11.91
N HIS A 63 -1.79 -5.62 11.83
CA HIS A 63 -0.60 -5.46 12.65
C HIS A 63 -0.95 -5.41 14.16
N GLN A 64 -1.94 -4.61 14.54
CA GLN A 64 -2.32 -4.41 15.94
C GLN A 64 -3.00 -5.65 16.54
N ASN A 65 -4.00 -6.20 15.85
CA ASN A 65 -4.89 -7.19 16.43
C ASN A 65 -4.38 -8.63 16.26
N ILE A 66 -3.63 -8.90 15.18
CA ILE A 66 -3.19 -10.25 14.82
C ILE A 66 -1.68 -10.40 15.06
N PHE A 67 -0.87 -9.60 14.35
CA PHE A 67 0.57 -9.81 14.29
C PHE A 67 1.27 -9.62 15.64
N LYS A 68 0.99 -8.51 16.35
CA LYS A 68 1.63 -8.21 17.65
C LYS A 68 1.45 -9.32 18.68
N GLN A 69 0.26 -9.91 18.75
CA GLN A 69 -0.02 -11.01 19.66
C GLN A 69 0.69 -12.30 19.22
N MET A 70 0.62 -12.61 17.92
CA MET A 70 1.20 -13.85 17.38
C MET A 70 2.72 -13.88 17.45
N VAL A 71 3.41 -12.77 17.20
CA VAL A 71 4.88 -12.72 17.18
C VAL A 71 5.49 -12.94 18.56
N ALA A 72 4.78 -12.60 19.63
CA ALA A 72 5.22 -12.87 21.00
C ALA A 72 5.38 -14.38 21.28
N PHE A 73 4.57 -15.22 20.64
CA PHE A 73 4.65 -16.68 20.76
C PHE A 73 5.38 -17.34 19.59
N HIS A 74 5.40 -16.68 18.43
CA HIS A 74 5.98 -17.18 17.18
C HIS A 74 6.86 -16.12 16.51
N PRO A 75 8.06 -15.85 17.06
CA PRO A 75 8.90 -14.74 16.60
C PRO A 75 9.35 -14.87 15.13
N LYS A 76 9.42 -16.09 14.59
CA LYS A 76 9.77 -16.35 13.19
C LYS A 76 8.77 -15.72 12.21
N LEU A 77 7.52 -15.47 12.62
CA LEU A 77 6.52 -14.80 11.77
C LEU A 77 6.95 -13.39 11.39
N TYR A 78 7.78 -12.71 12.20
CA TYR A 78 8.30 -11.39 11.90
C TYR A 78 9.02 -11.33 10.55
N LEU A 79 9.68 -12.42 10.15
CA LEU A 79 10.47 -12.49 8.92
C LEU A 79 9.63 -12.71 7.66
N SER A 80 8.36 -13.12 7.80
CA SER A 80 7.56 -13.59 6.67
C SER A 80 6.17 -12.94 6.55
N ILE A 81 5.59 -12.49 7.67
CA ILE A 81 4.22 -11.96 7.72
C ILE A 81 4.27 -10.68 8.54
N ASN A 82 4.66 -9.58 7.92
CA ASN A 82 4.73 -8.28 8.57
C ASN A 82 4.44 -7.17 7.53
N PHE A 83 3.76 -6.11 7.97
CA PHE A 83 3.48 -4.90 7.19
C PHE A 83 4.15 -3.65 7.77
N THR A 84 4.99 -3.76 8.81
CA THR A 84 5.56 -2.59 9.49
C THR A 84 6.30 -1.66 8.52
N ASN A 85 7.09 -2.20 7.60
CA ASN A 85 7.85 -1.39 6.67
C ASN A 85 6.93 -0.70 5.66
N GLU A 86 5.97 -1.45 5.11
CA GLU A 86 4.98 -0.96 4.15
C GLU A 86 4.13 0.16 4.76
N ILE A 87 3.64 -0.02 5.99
CA ILE A 87 2.90 1.02 6.71
C ILE A 87 3.76 2.27 6.89
N ASN A 88 5.00 2.11 7.37
CA ASN A 88 5.88 3.26 7.64
C ASN A 88 6.30 4.01 6.37
N ILE A 89 6.39 3.32 5.24
CA ILE A 89 6.76 3.92 3.95
C ILE A 89 5.53 4.57 3.30
N TYR A 90 4.42 3.85 3.18
CA TYR A 90 3.30 4.27 2.33
C TYR A 90 2.28 5.15 3.03
N LYS A 91 2.06 4.97 4.34
CA LYS A 91 1.09 5.79 5.08
C LYS A 91 1.42 7.29 5.00
N PRO A 92 2.66 7.74 5.29
CA PRO A 92 2.98 9.17 5.21
C PRO A 92 2.84 9.74 3.79
N LEU A 93 3.15 8.95 2.76
CA LEU A 93 3.03 9.37 1.36
C LEU A 93 1.57 9.58 0.97
N LEU A 94 0.68 8.67 1.37
CA LEU A 94 -0.75 8.78 1.11
C LEU A 94 -1.40 9.93 1.90
N GLU A 95 -0.98 10.16 3.15
CA GLU A 95 -1.44 11.30 3.95
C GLU A 95 -1.03 12.63 3.31
N GLN A 96 0.24 12.78 2.91
CA GLN A 96 0.72 13.96 2.19
C GLN A 96 -0.02 14.17 0.87
N LEU A 97 -0.25 13.09 0.11
CA LEU A 97 -1.00 13.16 -1.14
C LEU A 97 -2.43 13.66 -0.90
N HIS A 98 -3.10 13.14 0.14
CA HIS A 98 -4.46 13.55 0.47
C HIS A 98 -4.54 15.01 0.92
N GLU A 99 -3.58 15.46 1.73
CA GLU A 99 -3.49 16.86 2.15
C GLU A 99 -3.29 17.78 0.94
N LEU A 100 -2.33 17.46 0.06
CA LEU A 100 -2.08 18.23 -1.15
C LEU A 100 -3.28 18.21 -2.10
N LYS A 101 -3.96 17.07 -2.25
CA LYS A 101 -5.20 16.96 -3.03
C LYS A 101 -6.28 17.91 -2.50
N THR A 102 -6.43 17.98 -1.18
CA THR A 102 -7.38 18.88 -0.52
C THR A 102 -7.02 20.34 -0.80
N GLN A 103 -5.75 20.72 -0.58
CA GLN A 103 -5.26 22.07 -0.87
C GLN A 103 -5.39 22.43 -2.36
N ALA A 104 -5.13 21.49 -3.27
CA ALA A 104 -5.29 21.71 -4.71
C ALA A 104 -6.74 21.93 -5.12
N SER A 105 -7.65 21.18 -4.50
CA SER A 105 -9.10 21.32 -4.73
C SER A 105 -9.60 22.67 -4.22
N GLU A 106 -9.20 23.06 -3.00
CA GLU A 106 -9.50 24.38 -2.44
C GLU A 106 -8.92 25.51 -3.31
N LEU A 107 -7.67 25.38 -3.75
CA LEU A 107 -7.02 26.35 -4.65
C LEU A 107 -7.77 26.48 -5.97
N PHE A 108 -8.29 25.38 -6.52
CA PHE A 108 -9.06 25.37 -7.75
C PHE A 108 -10.41 26.07 -7.56
N GLU A 109 -11.15 25.72 -6.51
CA GLU A 109 -12.48 26.27 -6.24
C GLU A 109 -12.44 27.77 -5.93
N HIS A 110 -11.41 28.23 -5.22
CA HIS A 110 -11.24 29.63 -4.80
C HIS A 110 -10.17 30.38 -5.60
N TYR A 111 -9.85 29.92 -6.81
CA TYR A 111 -8.75 30.49 -7.59
C TYR A 111 -8.94 32.00 -7.89
N PHE A 112 -10.18 32.42 -8.10
CA PHE A 112 -10.54 33.82 -8.37
C PHE A 112 -10.87 34.63 -7.09
N ASP A 113 -10.92 33.99 -5.92
CA ASP A 113 -11.16 34.59 -4.61
C ASP A 113 -9.83 34.94 -3.91
N GLU A 114 -9.82 35.06 -2.57
CA GLU A 114 -8.58 35.10 -1.78
C GLU A 114 -7.77 33.84 -2.06
N LYS A 115 -6.66 33.98 -2.80
CA LYS A 115 -5.80 32.86 -3.21
C LYS A 115 -5.43 31.96 -2.03
N PRO A 116 -5.98 30.73 -1.96
CA PRO A 116 -5.60 29.77 -0.95
C PRO A 116 -4.10 29.48 -1.01
N ARG A 117 -3.49 29.14 0.12
CA ARG A 117 -2.09 28.72 0.15
C ARG A 117 -2.02 27.26 -0.28
N PHE A 118 -1.10 26.98 -1.20
CA PHE A 118 -0.78 25.63 -1.64
C PHE A 118 0.69 25.32 -1.38
N ASP A 119 0.97 24.14 -0.82
CA ASP A 119 2.32 23.69 -0.54
C ASP A 119 3.04 23.12 -1.78
N TRP A 120 3.57 24.04 -2.60
CA TRP A 120 4.37 23.71 -3.77
C TRP A 120 5.62 22.87 -3.43
N GLN A 121 6.27 23.19 -2.31
CA GLN A 121 7.48 22.49 -1.90
C GLN A 121 7.15 21.05 -1.49
N GLY A 122 6.08 20.85 -0.73
CA GLY A 122 5.55 19.54 -0.36
C GLY A 122 5.22 18.70 -1.58
N MET A 123 4.60 19.28 -2.62
CA MET A 123 4.33 18.57 -3.87
C MET A 123 5.62 18.10 -4.57
N HIS A 124 6.64 18.95 -4.68
CA HIS A 124 7.93 18.56 -5.26
C HIS A 124 8.62 17.45 -4.44
N GLN A 125 8.55 17.55 -3.11
CA GLN A 125 9.11 16.55 -2.20
C GLN A 125 8.40 15.21 -2.33
N LEU A 126 7.06 15.20 -2.35
CA LEU A 126 6.25 14.00 -2.53
C LEU A 126 6.59 13.31 -3.87
N ARG A 127 6.66 14.07 -4.96
CA ARG A 127 7.06 13.58 -6.29
C ARG A 127 8.44 12.88 -6.25
N ALA A 128 9.41 13.50 -5.58
CA ALA A 128 10.74 12.91 -5.41
C ALA A 128 10.73 11.65 -4.53
N GLN A 129 9.96 11.64 -3.44
CA GLN A 129 9.82 10.48 -2.57
C GLN A 129 9.22 9.29 -3.30
N ILE A 130 8.13 9.50 -4.06
CA ILE A 130 7.51 8.46 -4.90
C ILE A 130 8.51 7.93 -5.93
N HIS A 131 9.27 8.82 -6.60
CA HIS A 131 10.27 8.42 -7.58
C HIS A 131 11.36 7.50 -6.98
N ASN A 132 11.76 7.73 -5.73
CA ASN A 132 12.82 6.99 -5.06
C ASN A 132 12.39 5.64 -4.47
N LEU A 133 11.11 5.25 -4.60
CA LEU A 133 10.63 3.95 -4.14
C LEU A 133 11.25 2.81 -4.94
N THR A 134 11.66 1.75 -4.24
CA THR A 134 12.30 0.57 -4.83
C THR A 134 11.28 -0.44 -5.37
N ASN A 135 10.10 -0.55 -4.75
CA ASN A 135 9.03 -1.41 -5.24
C ASN A 135 8.35 -0.76 -6.43
N THR A 136 8.60 -1.30 -7.63
CA THR A 136 8.07 -0.76 -8.89
C THR A 136 6.55 -0.78 -8.96
N SER A 137 5.89 -1.83 -8.47
CA SER A 137 4.43 -1.94 -8.52
C SER A 137 3.73 -0.91 -7.65
N ASP A 138 4.18 -0.76 -6.40
CA ASP A 138 3.62 0.23 -5.47
C ASP A 138 3.98 1.66 -5.91
N LYS A 139 5.19 1.85 -6.44
CA LYS A 139 5.64 3.11 -7.05
C LYS A 139 4.74 3.54 -8.20
N THR A 140 4.44 2.65 -9.15
CA THR A 140 3.56 2.94 -10.28
C THR A 140 2.16 3.33 -9.82
N GLN A 141 1.61 2.65 -8.81
CA GLN A 141 0.30 3.01 -8.24
C GLN A 141 0.33 4.41 -7.61
N LEU A 142 1.36 4.75 -6.84
CA LEU A 142 1.49 6.08 -6.24
C LEU A 142 1.71 7.18 -7.28
N MET A 143 2.46 6.90 -8.35
CA MET A 143 2.60 7.81 -9.49
C MET A 143 1.25 8.09 -10.13
N GLN A 144 0.46 7.04 -10.43
CA GLN A 144 -0.88 7.20 -10.99
C GLN A 144 -1.80 8.00 -10.09
N LEU A 145 -1.78 7.73 -8.78
CA LEU A 145 -2.54 8.52 -7.80
C LEU A 145 -2.09 9.98 -7.77
N PHE A 146 -0.79 10.26 -7.80
CA PHE A 146 -0.26 11.62 -7.87
C PHE A 146 -0.73 12.36 -9.14
N GLU A 147 -0.63 11.72 -10.31
CA GLU A 147 -1.09 12.30 -11.58
C GLU A 147 -2.59 12.62 -11.55
N HIS A 148 -3.40 11.63 -11.14
CA HIS A 148 -4.85 11.71 -11.22
C HIS A 148 -5.46 12.63 -10.16
N ASP A 149 -5.03 12.49 -8.91
CA ASP A 149 -5.67 13.17 -7.79
C ASP A 149 -5.13 14.58 -7.55
N LEU A 150 -3.86 14.84 -7.88
CA LEU A 150 -3.19 16.10 -7.58
C LEU A 150 -2.82 16.87 -8.84
N LEU A 151 -2.01 16.28 -9.71
CA LEU A 151 -1.44 17.01 -10.85
C LEU A 151 -2.50 17.42 -11.86
N ALA A 152 -3.51 16.57 -12.09
CA ALA A 152 -4.64 16.90 -12.97
C ALA A 152 -5.36 18.18 -12.52
N THR A 153 -5.62 18.33 -11.22
CA THR A 153 -6.27 19.54 -10.67
C THR A 153 -5.34 20.75 -10.74
N ILE A 154 -4.09 20.61 -10.30
CA ILE A 154 -3.12 21.70 -10.32
C ILE A 154 -2.83 22.18 -11.74
N SER A 155 -2.81 21.29 -12.73
CA SER A 155 -2.56 21.64 -14.13
C SER A 155 -3.60 22.57 -14.74
N GLN A 156 -4.83 22.59 -14.21
CA GLN A 156 -5.88 23.51 -14.64
C GLN A 156 -5.61 24.94 -14.17
N ILE A 157 -4.86 25.08 -13.08
CA ILE A 157 -4.51 26.34 -12.44
C ILE A 157 -3.16 26.84 -12.97
N GLU A 158 -2.16 25.95 -12.95
CA GLU A 158 -0.81 26.19 -13.45
C GLU A 158 -0.42 25.12 -14.47
N PRO A 159 -0.68 25.34 -15.77
CA PRO A 159 -0.39 24.36 -16.81
C PRO A 159 1.08 23.95 -16.91
N LYS A 160 2.01 24.82 -16.46
CA LYS A 160 3.45 24.53 -16.42
C LYS A 160 3.82 23.45 -15.39
N ALA A 161 3.01 23.27 -14.35
CA ALA A 161 3.25 22.22 -13.36
C ALA A 161 3.16 20.83 -13.99
N TYR A 162 2.24 20.63 -14.94
CA TYR A 162 2.08 19.34 -15.63
C TYR A 162 3.36 18.90 -16.34
N SER A 163 3.94 19.77 -17.16
CA SER A 163 5.16 19.43 -17.92
C SER A 163 6.38 19.24 -17.03
N ALA A 164 6.42 19.87 -15.86
CA ALA A 164 7.57 19.79 -14.94
C ALA A 164 7.51 18.58 -14.00
N LEU A 165 6.32 18.09 -13.66
CA LEU A 165 6.14 17.15 -12.56
C LEU A 165 5.50 15.82 -12.93
N THR A 166 5.00 15.70 -14.16
CA THR A 166 4.39 14.45 -14.62
C THR A 166 5.34 13.25 -14.54
N PHE A 167 4.75 12.09 -14.32
CA PHE A 167 5.35 10.77 -14.40
C PHE A 167 5.02 10.04 -15.71
N GLN A 168 4.40 10.71 -16.69
CA GLN A 168 3.91 10.04 -17.91
C GLN A 168 4.98 9.23 -18.65
N SER A 169 6.22 9.74 -18.70
CA SER A 169 7.33 9.01 -19.35
C SER A 169 7.73 7.76 -18.57
N GLU A 170 7.74 7.84 -17.24
CA GLU A 170 8.03 6.72 -16.35
C GLU A 170 6.92 5.66 -16.35
N LEU A 171 5.66 6.09 -16.47
CA LEU A 171 4.49 5.21 -16.52
C LEU A 171 4.43 4.43 -17.84
N VAL A 172 4.71 5.08 -18.97
CA VAL A 172 4.76 4.41 -20.29
C VAL A 172 5.92 3.41 -20.34
N ALA A 173 7.09 3.76 -19.82
CA ALA A 173 8.23 2.83 -19.74
C ALA A 173 7.94 1.59 -18.88
N ALA A 174 7.05 1.69 -17.89
CA ALA A 174 6.63 0.57 -17.07
C ALA A 174 5.65 -0.37 -17.81
N GLU A 175 4.85 0.16 -18.74
CA GLU A 175 3.96 -0.63 -19.61
C GLU A 175 4.73 -1.32 -20.76
N GLU A 176 5.82 -0.72 -21.22
CA GLU A 176 6.63 -1.23 -22.33
C GLU A 176 7.63 -2.33 -21.95
N LEU A 177 7.85 -2.63 -20.67
CA LEU A 177 8.67 -3.76 -20.25
C LEU A 177 7.96 -5.08 -20.59
N PRO A 178 8.38 -5.81 -21.64
CA PRO A 178 7.79 -7.11 -21.91
C PRO A 178 8.27 -8.06 -20.82
N ILE A 179 7.37 -8.94 -20.40
CA ILE A 179 7.70 -10.22 -19.78
C ILE A 179 8.69 -10.89 -20.76
N LEU A 180 9.99 -10.82 -20.49
CA LEU A 180 10.94 -11.73 -21.10
C LEU A 180 10.68 -13.09 -20.46
N ASP A 181 9.72 -13.78 -21.05
CA ASP A 181 9.47 -15.20 -20.85
C ASP A 181 10.80 -15.93 -21.05
N ASP A 182 11.20 -16.65 -20.01
CA ASP A 182 12.31 -17.59 -19.97
C ASP A 182 11.95 -18.86 -20.77
N GLN A 183 11.65 -18.67 -22.06
CA GLN A 183 11.47 -19.74 -23.04
C GLN A 183 12.42 -19.53 -24.21
N SER A 184 13.70 -19.88 -24.00
CA SER A 184 14.52 -20.36 -25.10
C SER A 184 14.70 -21.87 -24.98
N MET A 185 13.85 -22.57 -25.74
CA MET A 185 14.08 -23.92 -26.21
C MET A 185 15.52 -24.07 -26.72
N ALA A 186 16.28 -25.00 -26.13
CA ALA A 186 17.39 -25.65 -26.80
C ALA A 186 17.14 -27.16 -26.80
N THR A 187 16.21 -27.59 -27.64
CA THR A 187 16.26 -28.91 -28.26
C THR A 187 17.58 -29.06 -29.00
N ARG A 188 18.49 -29.91 -28.49
CA ARG A 188 19.48 -30.59 -29.32
C ARG A 188 19.56 -32.05 -28.93
N HIS A 189 18.84 -32.87 -29.70
CA HIS A 189 19.28 -34.21 -30.03
C HIS A 189 20.63 -34.13 -30.77
N ILE A 190 21.53 -35.03 -30.40
CA ILE A 190 22.69 -35.66 -31.07
C ILE A 190 23.53 -36.14 -29.86
N ARG A 191 23.66 -37.43 -29.57
CA ARG A 191 24.03 -38.55 -30.44
C ARG A 191 23.63 -39.87 -29.79
#